data_AF-A0A1R1LT13-F1
#
_entry.id   AF-A0A1R1LT13-F1
#
_cell.length_a   1.000
_cell.length_b   1.000
_cell.length_c   1.000
_cell.angle_alpha   90.00
_cell.angle_beta   90.00
_cell.angle_gamma   90.00
#
_symmetry.space_group_name_H-M   'P 1'
#
loop_
_entity.id
_entity.type
_entity.pdbx_description
1 polymer ?
#
loop_
_entity_poly.entity_id
_entity_poly.type
_entity_poly.pdbx_seq_one_letter_code
_entity_poly.pdbx_strand_id
1 'polypeptide(L)'
;MPADVAGVWREIVASNDLAGRVDRAALEAFATLVARMREARDRVAEEGLIVEDSRGRTVPHPALLVERQTAEQIRAWGDRFAPLVKPVRRRGYMADATASAIAGAKHLQDESGKKFAGAVAAAKTLAWLIDEAQRTSMDALMKASSTSGIVPSYLKVCAELQITPASVADAVGATGKGKPKSGGTGGRRGHLQAMQGGAVGVAGASTGA
;
A
#
# COMPACT_ATOMS: atom_id res chain seq x y z
N MET A 1 9.83 34.75 -9.22
CA MET A 1 9.54 33.91 -8.05
C MET A 1 10.43 34.37 -6.90
N PRO A 2 9.90 34.55 -5.68
CA PRO A 2 10.69 34.90 -4.50
C PRO A 2 11.83 33.90 -4.22
N ALA A 3 12.92 34.33 -3.59
CA ALA A 3 14.16 33.55 -3.48
C ALA A 3 14.03 32.30 -2.58
N ASP A 4 13.25 32.42 -1.52
CA ASP A 4 12.78 31.36 -0.62
C ASP A 4 11.97 30.29 -1.37
N VAL A 5 11.02 30.71 -2.19
CA VAL A 5 10.21 29.82 -3.05
C VAL A 5 11.11 29.11 -4.07
N ALA A 6 12.09 29.81 -4.64
CA ALA A 6 13.09 29.23 -5.56
C ALA A 6 14.05 28.24 -4.89
N GLY A 7 14.31 28.38 -3.59
CA GLY A 7 15.00 27.38 -2.78
C GLY A 7 14.19 26.10 -2.70
N VAL A 8 12.95 26.20 -2.23
CA VAL A 8 12.03 25.05 -2.08
C VAL A 8 11.79 24.34 -3.41
N TRP A 9 11.60 25.08 -4.50
CA TRP A 9 11.47 24.51 -5.84
C TRP A 9 12.66 23.61 -6.19
N ARG A 10 13.89 24.11 -5.99
CA ARG A 10 15.11 23.37 -6.31
C ARG A 10 15.26 22.13 -5.43
N GLU A 11 14.90 22.21 -4.16
CA GLU A 11 14.88 21.06 -3.24
C GLU A 11 13.94 19.95 -3.76
N ILE A 12 12.71 20.32 -4.15
CA ILE A 12 11.70 19.35 -4.63
C ILE A 12 12.09 18.75 -5.98
N VAL A 13 12.66 19.55 -6.89
CA VAL A 13 13.16 19.03 -8.17
C VAL A 13 14.38 18.13 -7.98
N ALA A 14 15.27 18.47 -7.04
CA ALA A 14 16.47 17.69 -6.76
C ALA A 14 16.17 16.33 -6.09
N SER A 15 15.08 16.21 -5.32
CA SER A 15 14.69 14.93 -4.71
C SER A 15 14.17 13.90 -5.72
N ASN A 16 13.91 14.31 -6.97
CA ASN A 16 13.51 13.45 -8.10
C ASN A 16 12.27 12.56 -7.85
N ASP A 17 11.44 12.93 -6.88
CA ASP A 17 10.24 12.19 -6.46
C ASP A 17 8.98 12.64 -7.22
N LEU A 18 9.16 13.45 -8.27
CA LEU A 18 8.09 14.00 -9.09
C LEU A 18 7.68 12.98 -10.15
N ALA A 19 6.40 12.60 -10.15
CA ALA A 19 5.83 11.72 -11.16
C ALA A 19 5.86 12.37 -12.55
N GLY A 20 6.94 12.15 -13.32
CA GLY A 20 7.06 12.48 -14.74
C GLY A 20 6.55 13.86 -15.16
N ARG A 21 5.31 13.94 -15.67
CA ARG A 21 4.69 15.19 -16.16
C ARG A 21 4.00 15.95 -15.04
N VAL A 22 4.79 16.59 -14.19
CA VAL A 22 4.26 17.52 -13.20
C VAL A 22 4.00 18.87 -13.86
N ASP A 23 2.80 19.43 -13.66
CA ASP A 23 2.46 20.77 -14.12
C ASP A 23 3.33 21.80 -13.39
N ARG A 24 4.00 22.67 -14.17
CA ARG A 24 4.90 23.70 -13.66
C ARG A 24 4.15 24.68 -12.76
N ALA A 25 2.97 25.14 -13.17
CA ALA A 25 2.20 26.11 -12.40
C ALA A 25 1.74 25.52 -11.05
N ALA A 26 1.34 24.24 -11.09
CA ALA A 26 1.04 23.45 -9.90
C ALA A 26 2.23 23.37 -8.92
N LEU A 27 3.43 23.08 -9.43
CA LEU A 27 4.63 23.04 -8.61
C LEU A 27 5.00 24.42 -8.03
N GLU A 28 4.72 25.51 -8.75
CA GLU A 28 5.08 26.88 -8.33
C GLU A 28 4.19 27.30 -7.16
N ALA A 29 2.89 26.99 -7.27
CA ALA A 29 1.92 27.19 -6.19
C ALA A 29 2.28 26.35 -4.95
N PHE A 30 2.64 25.08 -5.13
CA PHE A 30 3.03 24.22 -4.01
C PHE A 30 4.31 24.71 -3.30
N ALA A 31 5.34 25.08 -4.05
CA ALA A 31 6.56 25.63 -3.48
C ALA A 31 6.29 26.92 -2.68
N THR A 32 5.35 27.75 -3.15
CA THR A 32 4.93 28.97 -2.45
C THR A 32 4.25 28.66 -1.11
N LEU A 33 3.38 27.63 -1.07
CA LEU A 33 2.72 27.20 0.16
C LEU A 33 3.71 26.67 1.19
N VAL A 34 4.70 25.88 0.75
CA VAL A 34 5.74 25.33 1.62
C VAL A 34 6.63 26.45 2.17
N ALA A 35 7.02 27.42 1.35
CA ALA A 35 7.80 28.58 1.80
C ALA A 35 7.05 29.38 2.88
N ARG A 36 5.76 29.67 2.65
CA ARG A 36 4.90 30.35 3.64
C ARG A 36 4.74 29.58 4.95
N MET A 37 4.63 28.25 4.86
CA MET A 37 4.54 27.40 6.04
C MET A 37 5.84 27.43 6.85
N ARG A 38 7.02 27.44 6.19
CA ARG A 38 8.33 27.56 6.86
C ARG A 38 8.46 28.91 7.55
N GLU A 39 8.14 30.00 6.85
CA GLU A 39 8.16 31.34 7.41
C GLU A 39 7.24 31.49 8.64
N ALA A 40 6.04 30.92 8.59
CA ALA A 40 5.12 30.92 9.72
C ALA A 40 5.68 30.15 10.93
N ARG A 41 6.37 29.03 10.70
CA ARG A 41 7.04 28.27 11.76
C ARG A 41 8.19 29.02 12.39
N ASP A 42 9.00 29.68 11.56
CA ASP A 42 10.15 30.45 12.03
C ASP A 42 9.68 31.60 12.93
N ARG A 43 8.61 32.31 12.55
CA ARG A 43 7.97 33.33 13.40
C ARG A 43 7.44 32.77 14.72
N VAL A 44 6.77 31.62 14.70
CA VAL A 44 6.30 30.97 15.94
C VAL A 44 7.47 30.54 16.83
N ALA A 45 8.60 30.13 16.25
CA ALA A 45 9.79 29.76 16.99
C ALA A 45 10.50 30.97 17.63
N GLU A 46 10.51 32.12 16.94
CA GLU A 46 11.12 33.37 17.43
C GLU A 46 10.26 34.10 18.46
N GLU A 47 8.97 34.29 18.17
CA GLU A 47 8.04 35.09 18.98
C GLU A 47 7.37 34.28 20.10
N GLY A 48 7.38 32.95 19.98
CA GLY A 48 6.71 32.02 20.88
C GLY A 48 5.25 31.74 20.50
N LEU A 49 4.68 30.68 21.09
CA LEU A 49 3.33 30.19 20.79
C LEU A 49 2.21 31.17 21.20
N ILE A 50 2.52 32.07 22.14
CA ILE A 50 1.57 32.93 22.82
C ILE A 50 2.12 34.35 22.79
N VAL A 51 1.33 35.28 22.26
CA VAL A 51 1.70 36.69 22.13
C VAL A 51 0.66 37.52 22.88
N GLU A 52 1.09 38.63 23.49
CA GLU A 52 0.18 39.60 24.07
C GLU A 52 -0.42 40.49 22.96
N ASP A 53 -1.75 40.52 22.89
CA ASP A 53 -2.49 41.47 22.08
C ASP A 53 -2.24 42.90 22.61
N SER A 54 -2.43 43.90 21.74
CA SER A 54 -2.42 45.35 22.03
C SER A 54 -3.23 45.78 23.26
N ARG A 55 -4.12 44.92 23.76
CA ARG A 55 -4.96 45.10 24.94
C ARG A 55 -4.47 44.32 26.18
N GLY A 56 -3.25 43.81 26.16
CA GLY A 56 -2.65 43.01 27.25
C GLY A 56 -3.30 41.64 27.46
N ARG A 57 -4.02 41.13 26.46
CA ARG A 57 -4.63 39.80 26.52
C ARG A 57 -3.73 38.78 25.85
N THR A 58 -3.60 37.63 26.49
CA THR A 58 -2.85 36.48 26.00
C THR A 58 -3.62 35.80 24.85
N VAL A 59 -3.12 35.88 23.62
CA VAL A 59 -3.75 35.30 22.42
C VAL A 59 -2.78 34.35 21.72
N PRO A 60 -3.23 33.23 21.13
CA PRO A 60 -2.37 32.38 20.31
C PRO A 60 -1.78 33.18 19.14
N HIS A 61 -0.50 32.95 18.84
CA HIS A 61 0.19 33.68 17.77
C HIS A 61 -0.55 33.54 16.43
N PRO A 62 -0.87 34.64 15.72
CA PRO A 62 -1.57 34.59 14.44
C PRO A 62 -0.87 33.72 13.37
N ALA A 63 0.46 33.56 13.45
CA ALA A 63 1.21 32.70 12.55
C ALA A 63 0.80 31.21 12.66
N LEU A 64 0.27 30.75 13.80
CA LEU A 64 -0.26 29.40 13.96
C LEU A 64 -1.49 29.15 13.07
N LEU A 65 -2.32 30.17 12.83
CA LEU A 65 -3.46 30.04 11.93
C LEU A 65 -2.98 29.87 10.49
N VAL A 66 -1.96 30.64 10.10
CA VAL A 66 -1.34 30.54 8.77
C VAL A 66 -0.68 29.17 8.58
N GLU A 67 0.04 28.66 9.58
CA GLU A 67 0.64 27.33 9.53
C GLU A 67 -0.41 26.23 9.36
N ARG A 68 -1.51 26.27 10.12
CA ARG A 68 -2.58 25.28 10.02
C ARG A 68 -3.25 25.30 8.64
N GLN A 69 -3.61 26.49 8.15
CA GLN A 69 -4.24 26.65 6.85
C GLN A 69 -3.33 26.20 5.71
N THR A 70 -2.05 26.57 5.74
CA THR A 70 -1.08 26.15 4.71
C THR A 70 -0.81 24.65 4.76
N ALA A 71 -0.75 24.03 5.96
CA ALA A 71 -0.60 22.59 6.11
C ALA A 71 -1.79 21.80 5.55
N GLU A 72 -3.02 22.29 5.74
CA GLU A 72 -4.23 21.69 5.15
C GLU A 72 -4.20 21.77 3.62
N GLN A 73 -3.83 22.93 3.07
CA GLN A 73 -3.65 23.09 1.63
C GLN A 73 -2.57 22.14 1.10
N ILE A 74 -1.40 22.07 1.73
CA ILE A 74 -0.32 21.14 1.34
C ILE A 74 -0.82 19.67 1.32
N ARG A 75 -1.60 19.25 2.31
CA ARG A 75 -2.19 17.89 2.34
C ARG A 75 -3.15 17.66 1.18
N ALA A 76 -4.02 18.63 0.87
CA ALA A 76 -4.96 18.54 -0.25
C ALA A 76 -4.26 18.42 -1.62
N TRP A 77 -3.03 18.92 -1.72
CA TRP A 77 -2.20 18.78 -2.93
C TRP A 77 -1.51 17.42 -3.06
N GLY A 78 -1.50 16.59 -2.00
CA GLY A 78 -0.84 15.28 -1.98
C GLY A 78 -1.31 14.34 -3.10
N ASP A 79 -2.61 14.32 -3.39
CA ASP A 79 -3.19 13.47 -4.44
C ASP A 79 -2.74 13.87 -5.86
N ARG A 80 -2.37 15.14 -6.07
CA ARG A 80 -1.94 15.64 -7.39
C ARG A 80 -0.50 15.24 -7.73
N PHE A 81 0.34 15.11 -6.71
CA PHE A 81 1.74 14.68 -6.86
C PHE A 81 1.92 13.20 -6.55
N ALA A 82 0.90 12.53 -6.02
CA ALA A 82 0.91 11.09 -5.87
C ALA A 82 1.14 10.44 -7.24
N PRO A 83 2.07 9.48 -7.35
CA PRO A 83 2.21 8.73 -8.58
C PRO A 83 0.85 8.11 -8.92
N LEU A 84 0.43 8.20 -10.18
CA LEU A 84 -0.73 7.45 -10.67
C LEU A 84 -0.39 5.97 -10.55
N VAL A 85 -0.62 5.39 -9.36
CA VAL A 85 -0.59 3.96 -9.16
C VAL A 85 -1.76 3.46 -9.98
N LYS A 86 -1.46 2.87 -11.14
CA LYS A 86 -2.47 2.19 -11.95
C LYS A 86 -3.26 1.31 -10.99
N PRO A 87 -4.60 1.44 -10.92
CA PRO A 87 -5.37 0.62 -10.01
C PRO A 87 -5.06 -0.83 -10.35
N VAL A 88 -4.32 -1.49 -9.47
CA VAL A 88 -4.06 -2.92 -9.58
C VAL A 88 -5.42 -3.52 -9.32
N ARG A 89 -6.12 -3.95 -10.38
CA ARG A 89 -7.35 -4.71 -10.23
C ARG A 89 -7.02 -5.82 -9.26
N ARG A 90 -7.68 -5.86 -8.10
CA ARG A 90 -7.58 -7.00 -7.17
C ARG A 90 -8.06 -8.23 -7.92
N ARG A 91 -7.17 -8.93 -8.59
CA ARG A 91 -7.39 -10.32 -9.00
C ARG A 91 -7.37 -11.15 -7.72
N GLY A 92 -8.23 -12.17 -7.66
CA GLY A 92 -8.22 -13.07 -6.51
C GLY A 92 -7.06 -14.07 -6.63
N TYR A 93 -6.87 -14.83 -5.56
CA TYR A 93 -5.77 -15.78 -5.46
C TYR A 93 -5.81 -16.82 -6.58
N MET A 94 -6.99 -17.33 -6.95
CA MET A 94 -7.10 -18.34 -8.00
C MET A 94 -6.70 -17.76 -9.35
N ALA A 95 -7.22 -16.60 -9.74
CA ALA A 95 -6.91 -15.99 -11.02
C ALA A 95 -5.42 -15.67 -11.19
N ASP A 96 -4.75 -15.19 -10.14
CA ASP A 96 -3.31 -14.88 -10.19
C ASP A 96 -2.44 -16.13 -10.19
N ALA A 97 -2.77 -17.13 -9.38
CA ALA A 97 -2.06 -18.41 -9.37
C ALA A 97 -2.21 -19.16 -10.70
N THR A 98 -3.40 -19.18 -11.31
CA THR A 98 -3.60 -19.74 -12.65
C THR A 98 -2.82 -18.98 -13.72
N ALA A 99 -2.82 -17.64 -13.67
CA ALA A 99 -2.06 -16.83 -14.62
C ALA A 99 -0.55 -17.09 -14.51
N SER A 100 -0.04 -17.23 -13.28
CA SER A 100 1.36 -17.58 -13.01
C SER A 100 1.70 -18.99 -13.54
N ALA A 101 0.84 -19.98 -13.30
CA ALA A 101 1.04 -21.35 -13.78
C ALA A 101 1.08 -21.43 -15.32
N ILE A 102 0.20 -20.69 -16.00
CA ILE A 102 0.18 -20.62 -17.47
C ILE A 102 1.44 -19.90 -18.00
N ALA A 103 1.89 -18.83 -17.35
CA ALA A 103 3.11 -18.12 -17.72
C ALA A 103 4.38 -18.98 -17.53
N GLY A 104 4.41 -19.83 -16.49
CA GLY A 104 5.51 -20.75 -16.23
C GLY A 104 5.57 -21.98 -17.15
N ALA A 105 4.46 -22.34 -17.78
CA ALA A 105 4.35 -23.48 -18.69
C ALA A 105 4.91 -23.18 -20.08
N LYS A 106 6.17 -23.54 -20.33
CA LYS A 106 6.88 -23.26 -21.60
C LYS A 106 6.17 -23.81 -22.83
N HIS A 107 5.56 -25.00 -22.74
CA HIS A 107 4.84 -25.65 -23.85
C HIS A 107 3.58 -24.90 -24.30
N LEU A 108 3.04 -24.02 -23.44
CA LEU A 108 1.90 -23.15 -23.76
C LEU A 108 2.32 -21.80 -24.37
N GLN A 109 3.62 -21.49 -24.37
CA GLN A 109 4.15 -20.23 -24.94
C GLN A 109 4.63 -20.38 -26.39
N ASP A 110 4.85 -21.63 -26.84
CA ASP A 110 5.28 -21.93 -28.21
C ASP A 110 4.11 -21.85 -29.22
N GLU A 111 4.37 -22.01 -30.52
CA GLU A 111 3.35 -22.09 -31.58
C GLU A 111 2.28 -23.17 -31.30
N SER A 112 2.67 -24.25 -30.61
CA SER A 112 1.77 -25.29 -30.10
C SER A 112 0.77 -24.78 -29.06
N GLY A 113 1.11 -23.73 -28.32
CA GLY A 113 0.26 -23.07 -27.32
C GLY A 113 -0.94 -22.34 -27.93
N LYS A 114 -0.87 -21.94 -29.21
CA LYS A 114 -2.02 -21.35 -29.93
C LYS A 114 -3.20 -22.31 -30.03
N LYS A 115 -2.95 -23.62 -30.05
CA LYS A 115 -4.01 -24.66 -30.04
C LYS A 115 -4.79 -24.69 -28.71
N PHE A 116 -4.13 -24.29 -27.62
CA PHE A 116 -4.70 -24.25 -26.28
C PHE A 116 -5.27 -22.87 -25.90
N ALA A 117 -5.33 -21.92 -26.83
CA ALA A 117 -5.82 -20.57 -26.54
C ALA A 117 -7.25 -20.56 -25.94
N GLY A 118 -8.12 -21.44 -26.45
CA GLY A 118 -9.48 -21.63 -25.91
C GLY A 118 -9.48 -22.17 -24.48
N ALA A 119 -8.69 -23.21 -24.21
CA ALA A 119 -8.54 -23.80 -22.88
C ALA A 119 -7.90 -22.82 -21.89
N VAL A 120 -6.90 -22.05 -22.30
CA VAL A 120 -6.27 -20.98 -21.51
C VAL A 120 -7.28 -19.88 -21.14
N ALA A 121 -8.13 -19.48 -22.08
CA ALA A 121 -9.19 -18.51 -21.81
C ALA A 121 -10.23 -19.08 -20.83
N ALA A 122 -10.65 -20.34 -21.02
CA ALA A 122 -11.58 -21.02 -20.11
C ALA A 122 -11.01 -21.14 -18.68
N ALA A 123 -9.73 -21.51 -18.53
CA ALA A 123 -9.06 -21.62 -17.24
C ALA A 123 -9.08 -20.27 -16.49
N LYS A 124 -8.76 -19.17 -17.17
CA LYS A 124 -8.77 -17.82 -16.58
C LYS A 124 -10.17 -17.38 -16.16
N THR A 125 -11.18 -17.66 -16.98
CA THR A 125 -12.58 -17.32 -16.67
C THR A 125 -13.09 -18.11 -15.47
N LEU A 126 -12.83 -19.42 -15.43
CA LEU A 126 -13.25 -20.28 -14.32
C LEU A 126 -12.53 -19.91 -13.02
N ALA A 127 -11.22 -19.61 -13.07
CA ALA A 127 -10.48 -19.13 -11.91
C ALA A 127 -11.05 -17.83 -11.34
N TRP A 128 -11.42 -16.89 -12.22
CA TRP A 128 -12.09 -15.64 -11.81
C TRP A 128 -13.47 -15.89 -11.20
N LEU A 129 -14.28 -16.80 -11.75
CA LEU A 129 -15.58 -17.16 -11.18
C LEU A 129 -15.46 -17.80 -9.80
N ILE A 130 -14.40 -18.59 -9.56
CA ILE A 130 -14.13 -19.17 -8.24
C ILE A 130 -13.75 -18.06 -7.25
N ASP A 131 -12.90 -17.11 -7.64
CA ASP A 131 -12.56 -15.96 -6.79
C ASP A 131 -13.80 -15.11 -6.45
N GLU A 132 -14.70 -14.91 -7.41
CA GLU A 132 -15.93 -14.14 -7.19
C GLU A 132 -16.91 -14.88 -6.25
N ALA A 133 -17.01 -16.20 -6.38
CA ALA A 133 -17.75 -17.03 -5.44
C ALA A 133 -17.16 -16.97 -4.02
N GLN A 134 -15.83 -17.05 -3.89
CA GLN A 134 -15.12 -16.91 -2.60
C GLN A 134 -15.36 -15.55 -1.94
N ARG A 135 -15.42 -14.47 -2.72
CA ARG A 135 -15.72 -13.11 -2.21
C ARG A 135 -17.15 -12.96 -1.74
N THR A 136 -18.07 -13.66 -2.39
CA THR A 136 -19.49 -13.56 -2.10
C THR A 136 -19.82 -14.26 -0.78
N SER A 137 -19.54 -15.55 -0.69
CA SER A 137 -19.74 -16.34 0.54
C SER A 137 -19.23 -17.77 0.40
N MET A 138 -19.09 -18.47 1.53
CA MET A 138 -18.81 -19.91 1.53
C MET A 138 -19.92 -20.74 0.88
N ASP A 139 -21.18 -20.32 1.00
CA ASP A 139 -22.31 -21.00 0.35
C ASP A 139 -22.25 -20.86 -1.17
N ALA A 140 -21.86 -19.68 -1.67
CA ALA A 140 -21.66 -19.44 -3.10
C ALA A 140 -20.51 -20.30 -3.65
N LEU A 141 -19.44 -20.47 -2.88
CA LEU A 141 -18.35 -21.39 -3.22
C LEU A 141 -18.80 -22.85 -3.24
N MET A 142 -19.53 -23.29 -2.22
CA MET A 142 -20.08 -24.67 -2.18
C MET A 142 -20.98 -24.93 -3.37
N LYS A 143 -21.84 -23.96 -3.73
CA LYS A 143 -22.68 -24.02 -4.93
C LYS A 143 -21.85 -24.07 -6.22
N ALA A 144 -20.78 -23.28 -6.32
CA ALA A 144 -19.86 -23.33 -7.46
C ALA A 144 -19.12 -24.68 -7.56
N SER A 145 -18.83 -25.32 -6.43
CA SER A 145 -18.17 -26.62 -6.35
C SER A 145 -19.10 -27.79 -6.70
N SER A 146 -20.31 -27.81 -6.16
CA SER A 146 -21.22 -28.97 -6.25
C SER A 146 -22.30 -28.83 -7.31
N THR A 147 -22.84 -27.62 -7.49
CA THR A 147 -24.08 -27.40 -8.25
C THR A 147 -23.81 -26.81 -9.63
N SER A 148 -22.93 -25.80 -9.71
CA SER A 148 -22.61 -25.13 -10.98
C SER A 148 -21.48 -25.82 -11.76
N GLY A 149 -20.81 -26.82 -11.16
CA GLY A 149 -19.72 -27.56 -11.80
C GLY A 149 -18.50 -26.72 -12.16
N ILE A 150 -18.35 -25.51 -11.59
CA ILE A 150 -17.30 -24.55 -11.94
C ILE A 150 -15.93 -25.08 -11.48
N VAL A 151 -15.81 -25.55 -10.24
CA VAL A 151 -14.55 -26.10 -9.70
C VAL A 151 -14.13 -27.39 -10.41
N PRO A 152 -15.03 -28.39 -10.63
CA PRO A 152 -14.66 -29.58 -11.41
C PRO A 152 -14.25 -29.25 -12.86
N SER A 153 -14.92 -28.30 -13.51
CA SER A 153 -14.56 -27.88 -14.88
C SER A 153 -13.20 -27.19 -14.92
N TYR A 154 -12.89 -26.37 -13.92
CA TYR A 154 -11.58 -25.74 -13.78
C TYR A 154 -10.46 -26.79 -13.66
N LEU A 155 -10.65 -27.79 -12.80
CA LEU A 155 -9.66 -28.87 -12.62
C LEU A 155 -9.44 -29.68 -13.90
N LYS A 156 -10.49 -29.95 -14.68
CA LYS A 156 -10.38 -30.63 -15.98
C LYS A 156 -9.55 -29.82 -16.97
N VAL A 157 -9.81 -28.51 -17.07
CA VAL A 157 -9.04 -27.62 -17.96
C VAL A 157 -7.58 -27.51 -17.49
N CYS A 158 -7.32 -27.47 -16.18
CA CYS A 158 -5.95 -27.50 -15.65
C CYS A 158 -5.21 -28.80 -16.03
N ALA A 159 -5.89 -29.95 -15.96
CA ALA A 159 -5.33 -31.22 -16.37
C ALA A 159 -5.03 -31.27 -17.88
N GLU A 160 -5.93 -30.74 -18.72
CA GLU A 160 -5.74 -30.64 -20.16
C GLU A 160 -4.56 -29.73 -20.54
N LEU A 161 -4.41 -28.61 -19.85
CA LEU A 161 -3.29 -27.68 -20.02
C LEU A 161 -1.98 -28.18 -19.39
N GLN A 162 -2.02 -29.28 -18.64
CA GLN A 162 -0.92 -29.82 -17.84
C GLN A 162 -0.31 -28.77 -16.90
N ILE A 163 -1.17 -27.95 -16.30
CA ILE A 163 -0.80 -26.95 -15.30
C ILE A 163 -1.23 -27.40 -13.90
N THR A 164 -0.40 -27.15 -12.89
CA THR A 164 -0.78 -27.41 -11.51
C THR A 164 -1.90 -26.46 -11.09
N PRO A 165 -3.06 -26.96 -10.65
CA PRO A 165 -4.14 -26.09 -10.20
C PRO A 165 -3.74 -25.36 -8.92
N ALA A 166 -4.13 -24.10 -8.81
CA ALA A 166 -3.86 -23.22 -7.66
C ALA A 166 -4.31 -23.78 -6.29
N SER A 167 -5.24 -24.75 -6.27
CA SER A 167 -5.67 -25.48 -5.07
C SER A 167 -4.66 -26.51 -4.56
N VAL A 168 -3.60 -26.78 -5.34
CA VAL A 168 -2.51 -27.70 -5.02
C VAL A 168 -1.22 -26.89 -4.96
N ALA A 169 -1.19 -25.88 -4.07
CA ALA A 169 0.06 -25.26 -3.68
C ALA A 169 0.79 -26.23 -2.72
N ASP A 170 1.90 -26.79 -3.21
CA ASP A 170 2.94 -27.54 -2.50
C ASP A 170 2.58 -28.87 -1.82
N ALA A 171 2.54 -29.94 -2.61
CA ALA A 171 3.04 -31.25 -2.16
C ALA A 171 4.27 -31.76 -2.94
N VAL A 172 4.64 -31.15 -4.08
CA VAL A 172 5.82 -31.56 -4.84
C VAL A 172 6.45 -30.37 -5.55
N GLY A 173 7.64 -29.96 -5.11
CA GLY A 173 8.57 -29.21 -5.97
C GLY A 173 8.89 -27.76 -5.57
N ALA A 174 9.24 -27.52 -4.31
CA ALA A 174 10.05 -26.37 -3.95
C ALA A 174 11.44 -26.45 -4.62
N THR A 175 11.61 -25.93 -5.84
CA THR A 175 12.92 -25.52 -6.38
C THR A 175 12.77 -24.41 -7.42
N GLY A 176 12.63 -23.18 -6.94
CA GLY A 176 12.73 -21.97 -7.75
C GLY A 176 13.07 -20.79 -6.85
N LYS A 177 14.36 -20.55 -6.62
CA LYS A 177 14.88 -19.49 -5.75
C LYS A 177 14.36 -18.11 -6.16
N GLY A 178 13.37 -17.60 -5.42
CA GLY A 178 13.01 -16.19 -5.35
C GLY A 178 13.15 -15.73 -3.90
N LYS A 179 14.35 -15.26 -3.54
CA LYS A 179 14.70 -14.79 -2.20
C LYS A 179 13.68 -13.74 -1.70
N PRO A 180 13.03 -13.91 -0.53
CA PRO A 180 12.30 -12.81 0.07
C PRO A 180 13.34 -11.78 0.51
N LYS A 181 13.31 -10.59 -0.09
CA LYS A 181 14.05 -9.44 0.44
C LYS A 181 13.35 -8.99 1.72
N SER A 182 13.75 -9.61 2.83
CA SER A 182 13.74 -8.97 4.14
C SER A 182 14.77 -7.84 4.12
N GLY A 183 14.35 -6.67 4.59
CA GLY A 183 15.16 -5.46 4.58
C GLY A 183 14.33 -4.28 5.04
N GLY A 184 13.86 -4.33 6.29
CA GLY A 184 13.34 -3.17 6.98
C GLY A 184 14.48 -2.33 7.56
N THR A 185 14.31 -1.01 7.58
CA THR A 185 14.80 -0.05 8.60
C THR A 185 14.12 1.28 8.24
N GLY A 186 13.50 2.10 9.08
CA GLY A 186 13.28 2.15 10.52
C GLY A 186 12.82 3.58 10.80
N GLY A 187 11.57 3.77 11.22
CA GLY A 187 10.99 5.08 11.55
C GLY A 187 10.71 5.18 13.04
N ARG A 188 11.62 5.81 13.78
CA ARG A 188 11.50 6.16 15.21
C ARG A 188 10.35 7.15 15.45
N ARG A 189 9.48 6.83 16.43
CA ARG A 189 8.96 7.73 17.49
C ARG A 189 8.72 6.80 18.69
N GLY A 190 9.13 7.06 19.93
CA GLY A 190 9.31 8.34 20.60
C GLY A 190 8.54 8.25 21.92
N HIS A 191 9.27 7.83 22.95
CA HIS A 191 9.10 7.95 24.41
C HIS A 191 7.95 8.83 24.98
N LEU A 192 7.23 8.29 25.98
CA LEU A 192 6.70 8.91 27.23
C LEU A 192 5.83 7.82 27.94
N GLN A 193 5.77 7.59 29.26
CA GLN A 193 6.56 7.90 30.46
C GLN A 193 5.90 7.11 31.61
N ALA A 194 6.74 6.57 32.50
CA ALA A 194 6.52 6.22 33.91
C ALA A 194 5.21 5.54 34.40
N MET A 195 5.35 4.40 35.08
CA MET A 195 5.26 4.41 36.56
C MET A 195 5.86 3.15 37.20
N GLN A 196 6.92 3.42 37.95
CA GLN A 196 7.42 2.81 39.18
C GLN A 196 6.51 1.83 39.95
N GLY A 197 7.12 0.75 40.41
CA GLY A 197 6.64 -0.15 41.47
C GLY A 197 6.87 -1.62 41.08
N GLY A 198 7.89 -2.35 41.52
CA GLY A 198 8.71 -2.23 42.72
C GLY A 198 8.41 -3.37 43.68
N ALA A 199 9.07 -4.52 43.48
CA ALA A 199 9.26 -5.64 44.42
C ALA A 199 7.97 -6.37 44.89
N VAL A 200 7.93 -7.63 45.32
CA VAL A 200 8.88 -8.54 45.97
C VAL A 200 8.43 -9.98 45.59
N GLY A 201 9.37 -10.90 45.41
CA GLY A 201 9.06 -12.32 45.21
C GLY A 201 8.47 -13.00 46.45
N VAL A 202 8.12 -14.28 46.30
CA VAL A 202 8.37 -15.36 47.27
C VAL A 202 8.03 -16.68 46.57
N ALA A 203 8.95 -17.63 46.69
CA ALA A 203 8.81 -19.02 46.30
C ALA A 203 7.95 -19.81 47.30
N GLY A 204 7.38 -20.94 46.86
CA GLY A 204 6.80 -21.97 47.72
C GLY A 204 5.56 -22.59 47.06
N ALA A 205 5.65 -23.75 46.42
CA ALA A 205 5.64 -25.11 47.01
C ALA A 205 4.23 -25.73 47.04
N SER A 206 4.12 -26.94 46.50
CA SER A 206 3.21 -28.08 46.82
C SER A 206 1.86 -27.76 47.49
N THR A 207 0.73 -28.34 47.08
CA THR A 207 0.45 -29.78 47.08
C THR A 207 -0.88 -30.01 46.38
N GLY A 208 -1.01 -31.10 45.62
CA GLY A 208 -2.30 -31.60 45.16
C GLY A 208 -3.00 -32.39 46.26
N ALA A 209 -4.33 -32.28 46.27
CA ALA A 209 -5.28 -33.27 46.75
C ALA A 209 -6.53 -33.14 45.87
#